data_AF-A0AAE3IQ46-F1
#
_entry.id   AF-A0AAE3IQ46-F1
#
_cell.length_a   1.000
_cell.length_b   1.000
_cell.length_c   1.000
_cell.angle_alpha   90.00
_cell.angle_beta   90.00
_cell.angle_gamma   90.00
#
_symmetry.space_group_name_H-M   'P 1'
#
loop_
_entity.id
_entity.type
_entity.pdbx_description
1 polymer ?
#
loop_
_entity_poly.entity_id
_entity_poly.type
_entity_poly.pdbx_seq_one_letter_code
_entity_poly.pdbx_strand_id
1 'polypeptide(L)'
;MLKNTLFVFVAILAISCSNRIDRKVMLFYNGDASISQYKIVNKTNQLFSSKEFDISGFAYADQIEIDKDGKKYTIPIPKQTGYYVLNISSDTVYGSLKPSRPLVIDSANTAQAKALADSLQQLLEGKNISAANHNYRVLPNELILVSANVEGVRLFPPYKEMYGTVEGPADGSAPEIYKFNATEEVKFELANYRNIYEPVVLKRKPAKK
;
A
#
# COMPACT_ATOMS: atom_id res chain seq x y z
N MET A 1 13.95 63.38 29.44
CA MET A 1 12.75 62.62 29.85
C MET A 1 11.94 62.35 28.59
N LEU A 2 12.10 61.15 28.02
CA LEU A 2 11.18 60.01 28.10
C LEU A 2 10.23 59.94 26.89
N LYS A 3 10.59 59.05 25.96
CA LYS A 3 9.78 58.14 25.13
C LYS A 3 8.59 58.73 24.35
N ASN A 4 8.63 58.59 23.01
CA ASN A 4 7.64 57.76 22.31
C ASN A 4 7.91 57.61 20.79
N THR A 5 7.90 56.34 20.36
CA THR A 5 7.30 55.83 19.10
C THR A 5 7.98 56.25 17.79
N LEU A 6 8.52 55.35 16.95
CA LEU A 6 7.74 54.41 16.14
C LEU A 6 8.59 53.24 15.62
N PHE A 7 7.99 52.06 15.75
CA PHE A 7 8.37 50.73 15.26
C PHE A 7 8.61 50.67 13.75
N VAL A 8 9.68 50.01 13.30
CA VAL A 8 9.69 49.23 12.04
C VAL A 8 10.49 47.95 12.28
N PHE A 9 9.79 46.91 12.74
CA PHE A 9 10.26 45.53 12.72
C PHE A 9 10.02 45.00 11.30
N VAL A 10 11.05 44.96 10.46
CA VAL A 10 10.98 44.25 9.16
C VAL A 10 11.11 42.76 9.46
N ALA A 11 9.97 42.12 9.77
CA ALA A 11 9.87 40.67 9.79
C ALA A 11 9.90 40.16 8.35
N ILE A 12 11.07 39.68 7.91
CA ILE A 12 11.20 38.91 6.68
C ILE A 12 10.57 37.54 6.97
N LEU A 13 9.25 37.44 6.78
CA LEU A 13 8.57 36.17 6.65
C LEU A 13 9.05 35.54 5.33
N ALA A 14 10.09 34.71 5.42
CA ALA A 14 10.38 33.73 4.38
C ALA A 14 9.25 32.69 4.42
N ILE A 15 8.12 33.01 3.77
CA ILE A 15 7.16 32.00 3.33
C ILE A 15 7.84 31.25 2.19
N SER A 16 8.77 30.37 2.52
CA SER A 16 9.16 29.27 1.64
C SER A 16 8.04 28.22 1.68
N CYS A 17 6.84 28.58 1.23
CA CYS A 17 5.94 27.60 0.65
C CYS A 17 6.49 27.30 -0.75
N SER A 18 7.57 26.54 -0.80
CA SER A 18 7.90 25.83 -2.02
C SER A 18 6.71 24.94 -2.33
N ASN A 19 6.12 25.11 -3.52
CA ASN A 19 5.05 24.25 -4.06
C ASN A 19 5.61 22.84 -4.35
N ARG A 20 6.13 22.17 -3.32
CA ARG A 20 6.69 20.84 -3.43
C ARG A 20 5.51 19.88 -3.51
N ILE A 21 5.32 19.31 -4.70
CA ILE A 21 4.37 18.22 -4.90
C ILE A 21 5.08 16.96 -4.39
N ASP A 22 4.68 16.50 -3.20
CA ASP A 22 5.24 15.32 -2.58
C ASP A 22 4.59 14.05 -3.13
N ARG A 23 5.41 13.21 -3.75
CA ARG A 23 4.96 11.99 -4.40
C ARG A 23 5.92 10.87 -4.00
N LYS A 24 5.38 9.89 -3.30
CA LYS A 24 6.10 8.70 -2.85
C LYS A 24 5.52 7.46 -3.51
N VAL A 25 6.35 6.52 -3.91
CA VAL A 25 5.93 5.30 -4.60
C VAL A 25 6.41 4.08 -3.85
N MET A 26 5.50 3.14 -3.57
CA MET A 26 5.82 1.77 -3.19
C MET A 26 5.83 0.91 -4.45
N LEU A 27 7.01 0.45 -4.86
CA LEU A 27 7.20 -0.48 -5.97
C LEU A 27 7.01 -1.91 -5.49
N PHE A 28 6.21 -2.69 -6.22
CA PHE A 28 6.12 -4.14 -6.11
C PHE A 28 6.67 -4.81 -7.35
N TYR A 29 7.55 -5.79 -7.18
CA TYR A 29 8.25 -6.44 -8.28
C TYR A 29 8.62 -7.88 -7.91
N ASN A 30 8.86 -8.71 -8.92
CA ASN A 30 9.53 -10.00 -8.71
C ASN A 30 11.00 -9.89 -9.11
N GLY A 31 11.89 -10.49 -8.33
CA GLY A 31 13.33 -10.50 -8.54
C GLY A 31 14.05 -9.25 -8.08
N ASP A 32 15.03 -8.81 -8.86
CA ASP A 32 15.92 -7.71 -8.50
C ASP A 32 15.52 -6.45 -9.23
N ALA A 33 15.53 -5.30 -8.54
CA ALA A 33 15.25 -4.01 -9.14
C ALA A 33 16.26 -2.95 -8.71
N SER A 34 16.75 -2.18 -9.69
CA SER A 34 17.45 -0.93 -9.45
C SER A 34 16.55 0.24 -9.84
N ILE A 35 16.62 1.31 -9.04
CA ILE A 35 15.84 2.52 -9.24
C ILE A 35 16.84 3.66 -9.35
N SER A 36 16.81 4.38 -10.46
CA SER A 36 17.61 5.57 -10.70
C SER A 36 16.70 6.64 -11.26
N GLN A 37 16.36 7.63 -10.44
CA GLN A 37 15.40 8.68 -10.79
C GLN A 37 14.05 8.09 -11.23
N TYR A 38 13.61 8.35 -12.46
CA TYR A 38 12.37 7.82 -13.05
C TYR A 38 12.58 6.51 -13.81
N LYS A 39 13.77 5.90 -13.75
CA LYS A 39 14.08 4.65 -14.43
C LYS A 39 14.14 3.49 -13.44
N ILE A 40 13.36 2.45 -13.74
CA ILE A 40 13.38 1.17 -13.04
C ILE A 40 13.96 0.13 -13.99
N VAL A 41 14.99 -0.57 -13.55
CA VAL A 41 15.50 -1.76 -14.26
C VAL A 41 15.21 -2.97 -13.38
N ASN A 42 14.42 -3.91 -13.90
CA ASN A 42 14.01 -5.10 -13.19
C ASN A 42 14.46 -6.36 -13.94
N LYS A 43 15.08 -7.27 -13.21
CA LYS A 43 15.37 -8.65 -13.65
C LYS A 43 14.47 -9.60 -12.88
N THR A 44 13.55 -10.24 -13.58
CA THR A 44 12.52 -11.08 -12.97
C THR A 44 13.10 -12.40 -12.46
N ASN A 45 12.69 -12.80 -11.26
CA ASN A 45 12.80 -14.17 -10.76
C ASN A 45 11.50 -14.53 -10.00
N GLN A 46 11.48 -15.59 -9.18
CA GLN A 46 10.26 -16.00 -8.46
C GLN A 46 10.00 -15.25 -7.15
N LEU A 47 10.98 -14.53 -6.60
CA LEU A 47 10.87 -13.90 -5.29
C LEU A 47 10.15 -12.56 -5.40
N PHE A 48 9.09 -12.38 -4.61
CA PHE A 48 8.43 -11.09 -4.48
C PHE A 48 9.31 -10.13 -3.66
N SER A 49 9.36 -8.86 -4.07
CA SER A 49 10.09 -7.81 -3.37
C SER A 49 9.39 -6.46 -3.50
N SER A 50 9.74 -5.54 -2.60
CA SER A 50 9.16 -4.21 -2.55
C SER A 50 10.21 -3.16 -2.24
N LYS A 51 10.07 -1.95 -2.80
CA LYS A 51 10.95 -0.82 -2.50
C LYS A 51 10.19 0.49 -2.52
N GLU A 52 10.44 1.33 -1.53
CA GLU A 52 9.94 2.70 -1.52
C GLU A 52 10.95 3.64 -2.17
N PHE A 53 10.45 4.64 -2.89
CA PHE A 53 11.26 5.72 -3.43
C PHE A 53 10.42 6.99 -3.59
N ASP A 54 11.07 8.14 -3.46
CA ASP A 54 10.46 9.44 -3.67
C ASP A 54 10.63 9.88 -5.12
N ILE A 55 9.59 10.47 -5.66
CA ILE A 55 9.59 11.19 -6.95
C ILE A 55 9.24 12.68 -6.75
N SER A 56 9.25 13.14 -5.48
CA SER A 56 9.09 14.53 -5.06
C SER A 56 10.30 15.38 -5.48
N GLY A 57 10.07 16.55 -6.10
CA GLY A 57 11.13 17.53 -6.39
C GLY A 57 11.50 17.72 -7.86
N PHE A 58 10.84 17.02 -8.79
CA PHE A 58 11.08 17.18 -10.22
C PHE A 58 9.79 17.53 -10.95
N ALA A 59 9.59 18.82 -11.24
CA ALA A 59 8.42 19.35 -11.95
C ALA A 59 8.23 18.75 -13.37
N TYR A 60 9.24 18.08 -13.91
CA TYR A 60 9.34 17.71 -15.33
C TYR A 60 9.20 16.22 -15.67
N ALA A 61 9.17 15.33 -14.68
CA ALA A 61 8.94 13.91 -14.98
C ALA A 61 7.45 13.62 -15.11
N ASP A 62 7.04 13.27 -16.34
CA ASP A 62 5.66 12.90 -16.69
C ASP A 62 5.44 11.38 -16.66
N GLN A 63 6.52 10.61 -16.61
CA GLN A 63 6.48 9.14 -16.72
C GLN A 63 7.63 8.46 -15.98
N ILE A 64 7.39 7.23 -15.54
CA ILE A 64 8.40 6.27 -15.06
C ILE A 64 8.77 5.37 -16.24
N GLU A 65 10.05 5.30 -16.58
CA GLU A 65 10.60 4.36 -17.54
C GLU A 65 10.89 3.03 -16.86
N ILE A 66 10.43 1.92 -17.45
CA ILE A 66 10.65 0.59 -16.92
C ILE A 66 11.33 -0.26 -17.98
N ASP A 67 12.43 -0.89 -17.62
CA ASP A 67 13.11 -1.94 -18.38
C ASP A 67 12.97 -3.24 -17.58
N LYS A 68 12.02 -4.09 -17.99
CA LYS A 68 11.75 -5.39 -17.37
C LYS A 68 12.22 -6.49 -18.31
N ASP A 69 13.30 -7.17 -17.93
CA ASP A 69 13.93 -8.23 -18.73
C ASP A 69 14.22 -7.81 -20.19
N GLY A 70 14.65 -6.57 -20.40
CA GLY A 70 14.93 -6.00 -21.72
C GLY A 70 13.69 -5.44 -22.45
N LYS A 71 12.48 -5.66 -21.92
CA LYS A 71 11.24 -5.06 -22.44
C LYS A 71 11.02 -3.71 -21.80
N LYS A 72 10.95 -2.67 -22.64
CA LYS A 72 10.82 -1.29 -22.20
C LYS A 72 9.38 -0.79 -22.34
N TYR A 73 8.89 -0.10 -21.32
CA TYR A 73 7.60 0.60 -21.32
C TYR A 73 7.64 1.79 -20.37
N THR A 74 6.61 2.63 -20.42
CA THR A 74 6.50 3.81 -19.56
C THR A 74 5.16 3.83 -18.84
N ILE A 75 5.17 4.39 -17.63
CA ILE A 75 3.97 4.55 -16.80
C ILE A 75 3.79 6.04 -16.48
N PRO A 76 2.68 6.68 -16.88
CA PRO A 76 2.42 8.08 -16.56
C PRO A 76 2.41 8.33 -15.05
N ILE A 77 2.98 9.45 -14.63
CA ILE A 77 2.99 9.88 -13.22
C ILE A 77 1.90 10.94 -13.03
N PRO A 78 0.91 10.70 -12.15
CA PRO A 78 -0.07 11.72 -11.79
C PRO A 78 0.58 12.97 -11.20
N LYS A 79 -0.03 14.13 -11.45
CA LYS A 79 0.48 15.45 -11.04
C LYS A 79 0.10 15.84 -9.62
N GLN A 80 -0.69 15.03 -8.92
CA GLN A 80 -1.15 15.31 -7.56
C GLN A 80 -0.15 14.77 -6.51
N THR A 81 -0.09 15.45 -5.37
CA THR A 81 0.59 14.93 -4.17
C THR A 81 -0.04 13.61 -3.76
N GLY A 82 0.77 12.65 -3.32
CA GLY A 82 0.25 11.40 -2.79
C GLY A 82 1.24 10.25 -2.68
N TYR A 83 0.80 9.23 -1.97
CA TYR A 83 1.48 7.95 -1.88
C TYR A 83 0.84 6.98 -2.87
N TYR A 84 1.64 6.51 -3.81
CA TYR A 84 1.25 5.62 -4.89
C TYR A 84 1.77 4.21 -4.68
N VAL A 85 1.09 3.25 -5.28
CA VAL A 85 1.57 1.89 -5.45
C VAL A 85 1.77 1.63 -6.93
N LEU A 86 2.99 1.20 -7.29
CA LEU A 86 3.35 0.75 -8.62
C LEU A 86 3.57 -0.76 -8.59
N ASN A 87 2.74 -1.51 -9.30
CA ASN A 87 2.93 -2.94 -9.43
C ASN A 87 3.59 -3.27 -10.78
N ILE A 88 4.84 -3.71 -10.77
CA ILE A 88 5.53 -4.28 -11.94
C ILE A 88 5.77 -5.78 -11.77
N SER A 89 5.20 -6.41 -10.75
CA SER A 89 5.25 -7.86 -10.55
C SER A 89 4.44 -8.59 -11.63
N SER A 90 4.55 -9.92 -11.72
CA SER A 90 3.74 -10.75 -12.61
C SER A 90 2.29 -10.87 -12.18
N ASP A 91 2.02 -10.67 -10.89
CA ASP A 91 0.73 -10.98 -10.28
C ASP A 91 -0.04 -9.71 -9.92
N THR A 92 -1.35 -9.86 -9.77
CA THR A 92 -2.17 -8.81 -9.17
C THR A 92 -1.92 -8.76 -7.67
N VAL A 93 -1.78 -7.55 -7.13
CA VAL A 93 -1.76 -7.32 -5.68
C VAL A 93 -3.06 -6.67 -5.24
N TYR A 94 -3.48 -6.98 -4.01
CA TYR A 94 -4.70 -6.46 -3.43
C TYR A 94 -4.39 -5.69 -2.15
N GLY A 95 -4.92 -4.47 -2.05
CA GLY A 95 -4.74 -3.59 -0.90
C GLY A 95 -6.05 -3.35 -0.17
N SER A 96 -5.99 -3.21 1.15
CA SER A 96 -7.14 -2.76 1.97
C SER A 96 -6.65 -1.91 3.13
N LEU A 97 -7.47 -0.93 3.54
CA LEU A 97 -7.27 -0.21 4.79
C LEU A 97 -7.41 -1.18 5.97
N LYS A 98 -6.51 -1.07 6.93
CA LYS A 98 -6.46 -1.88 8.13
C LYS A 98 -6.61 -1.01 9.38
N PRO A 99 -7.23 -1.55 10.44
CA PRO A 99 -7.19 -0.90 11.75
C PRO A 99 -5.75 -0.80 12.26
N SER A 100 -5.50 0.16 13.16
CA SER A 100 -4.18 0.38 13.77
C SER A 100 -3.71 -0.72 14.70
N ARG A 101 -4.61 -1.65 15.06
CA ARG A 101 -4.31 -2.86 15.82
C ARG A 101 -4.77 -4.07 15.02
N PRO A 102 -3.93 -5.11 14.88
CA PRO A 102 -4.33 -6.36 14.25
C PRO A 102 -5.60 -6.93 14.91
N LEU A 103 -6.54 -7.39 14.09
CA LEU A 103 -7.72 -8.12 14.55
C LEU A 103 -7.32 -9.53 14.95
N VAL A 104 -7.73 -9.96 16.14
CA VAL A 104 -7.55 -11.34 16.60
C VAL A 104 -8.85 -12.09 16.34
N ILE A 105 -8.81 -13.06 15.43
CA ILE A 105 -9.96 -13.88 15.03
C ILE A 105 -9.65 -15.33 15.39
N ASP A 106 -10.55 -15.95 16.18
CA ASP A 106 -10.44 -17.34 16.60
C ASP A 106 -11.74 -18.11 16.36
N SER A 107 -11.78 -19.37 16.83
CA SER A 107 -12.95 -20.26 16.70
C SER A 107 -14.19 -19.81 17.47
N ALA A 108 -14.08 -18.87 18.41
CA ALA A 108 -15.24 -18.28 19.08
C ALA A 108 -15.92 -17.20 18.20
N ASN A 109 -15.21 -16.65 17.22
CA ASN A 109 -15.65 -15.51 16.40
C ASN A 109 -16.08 -15.91 14.98
N THR A 110 -16.85 -16.99 14.83
CA THR A 110 -17.24 -17.55 13.52
C THR A 110 -17.98 -16.57 12.60
N ALA A 111 -18.87 -15.73 13.15
CA ALA A 111 -19.58 -14.71 12.37
C ALA A 111 -18.63 -13.65 11.79
N GLN A 112 -17.63 -13.24 12.58
CA GLN A 112 -16.61 -12.28 12.12
C GLN A 112 -15.67 -12.91 11.10
N ALA A 113 -15.26 -14.16 11.32
CA ALA A 113 -14.47 -14.93 10.35
C ALA A 113 -15.21 -15.06 9.01
N LYS A 114 -16.53 -15.34 9.03
CA LYS A 114 -17.35 -15.37 7.82
C LYS A 114 -17.40 -14.03 7.11
N ALA A 115 -17.62 -12.93 7.83
CA ALA A 115 -17.65 -11.60 7.24
C ALA A 115 -16.30 -11.23 6.57
N LEU A 116 -15.18 -11.60 7.20
CA LEU A 116 -13.85 -11.40 6.63
C LEU A 116 -13.63 -12.27 5.38
N ALA A 117 -14.04 -13.55 5.41
CA ALA A 117 -13.97 -14.43 4.25
C ALA A 117 -14.80 -13.88 3.07
N ASP A 118 -16.03 -13.43 3.32
CA ASP A 118 -16.88 -12.83 2.29
C ASP A 118 -16.23 -11.55 1.71
N SER A 119 -15.62 -10.73 2.56
CA SER A 119 -14.88 -9.52 2.13
C SER A 119 -13.67 -9.86 1.24
N LEU A 120 -12.86 -10.85 1.63
CA LEU A 120 -11.72 -11.30 0.82
C LEU A 120 -12.17 -11.92 -0.52
N GLN A 121 -13.28 -12.65 -0.53
CA GLN A 121 -13.87 -13.19 -1.75
C GLN A 121 -14.30 -12.05 -2.70
N GLN A 122 -14.97 -11.02 -2.19
CA GLN A 122 -15.33 -9.84 -2.98
C GLN A 122 -14.11 -9.09 -3.52
N LEU A 123 -13.03 -9.03 -2.74
CA LEU A 123 -11.76 -8.41 -3.14
C LEU A 123 -11.13 -9.17 -4.33
N LEU A 124 -11.07 -10.51 -4.25
CA LEU A 124 -10.60 -11.37 -5.34
C LEU A 124 -11.46 -11.27 -6.60
N GLU A 125 -12.78 -11.11 -6.43
CA GLU A 125 -13.72 -10.95 -7.54
C GLU A 125 -13.77 -9.53 -8.13
N GLY A 126 -13.07 -8.58 -7.51
CA GLY A 126 -13.08 -7.18 -7.93
C GLY A 126 -14.38 -6.43 -7.65
N LYS A 127 -15.29 -6.98 -6.84
CA LYS A 127 -16.64 -6.44 -6.59
C LYS A 127 -16.70 -5.32 -5.54
N ASN A 128 -15.58 -5.05 -4.84
CA ASN A 128 -15.51 -4.04 -3.79
C ASN A 128 -14.25 -3.16 -3.89
N ILE A 129 -13.79 -2.90 -5.13
CA ILE A 129 -12.58 -2.09 -5.40
C ILE A 129 -12.99 -0.64 -5.66
N SER A 130 -12.61 0.26 -4.77
CA SER A 130 -12.76 1.70 -4.98
C SER A 130 -11.91 2.49 -3.98
N ALA A 131 -11.58 3.74 -4.33
CA ALA A 131 -10.94 4.67 -3.41
C ALA A 131 -11.83 4.95 -2.19
N ALA A 132 -13.16 5.03 -2.36
CA ALA A 132 -14.10 5.28 -1.27
C ALA A 132 -14.16 4.11 -0.26
N ASN A 133 -14.02 2.87 -0.74
CA ASN A 133 -13.99 1.69 0.13
C ASN A 133 -12.57 1.35 0.60
N HIS A 134 -11.58 2.15 0.20
CA HIS A 134 -10.17 1.97 0.54
C HIS A 134 -9.64 0.56 0.21
N ASN A 135 -10.17 -0.01 -0.88
CA ASN A 135 -9.84 -1.33 -1.38
C ASN A 135 -9.29 -1.21 -2.80
N TYR A 136 -8.15 -1.85 -3.03
CA TYR A 136 -7.37 -1.68 -4.24
C TYR A 136 -7.08 -3.03 -4.88
N ARG A 137 -7.15 -3.05 -6.21
CA ARG A 137 -6.69 -4.14 -7.05
C ARG A 137 -5.70 -3.53 -8.03
N VAL A 138 -4.42 -3.83 -7.86
CA VAL A 138 -3.36 -3.25 -8.68
C VAL A 138 -2.82 -4.31 -9.62
N LEU A 139 -3.15 -4.17 -10.89
CA LEU A 139 -2.75 -5.06 -11.97
C LEU A 139 -1.25 -4.90 -12.28
N PRO A 140 -0.63 -5.88 -12.97
CA PRO A 140 0.70 -5.69 -13.52
C PRO A 140 0.79 -4.45 -14.40
N ASN A 141 1.87 -3.70 -14.20
CA ASN A 141 2.20 -2.42 -14.85
C ASN A 141 1.20 -1.30 -14.54
N GLU A 142 0.60 -1.30 -13.35
CA GLU A 142 -0.35 -0.27 -12.93
C GLU A 142 0.22 0.59 -11.79
N LEU A 143 -0.03 1.90 -11.88
CA LEU A 143 0.26 2.89 -10.84
C LEU A 143 -1.06 3.47 -10.33
N ILE A 144 -1.33 3.33 -9.04
CA ILE A 144 -2.53 3.87 -8.40
C ILE A 144 -2.20 4.82 -7.25
N LEU A 145 -3.04 5.82 -7.02
CA LEU A 145 -3.02 6.61 -5.80
C LEU A 145 -3.66 5.80 -4.66
N VAL A 146 -2.99 5.70 -3.52
CA VAL A 146 -3.51 5.05 -2.31
C VAL A 146 -3.93 6.07 -1.25
N SER A 147 -3.16 7.14 -1.08
CA SER A 147 -3.49 8.20 -0.13
C SER A 147 -2.92 9.54 -0.59
N ALA A 148 -3.66 10.63 -0.35
CA ALA A 148 -3.14 11.98 -0.52
C ALA A 148 -2.27 12.43 0.68
N ASN A 149 -2.38 11.74 1.83
CA ASN A 149 -1.66 12.05 3.07
C ASN A 149 -0.32 11.29 3.13
N VAL A 150 0.70 11.79 2.44
CA VAL A 150 2.01 11.12 2.31
C VAL A 150 2.68 10.85 3.67
N GLU A 151 2.59 11.78 4.61
CA GLU A 151 3.23 11.64 5.93
C GLU A 151 2.42 10.76 6.89
N GLY A 152 1.09 10.80 6.77
CA GLY A 152 0.18 10.07 7.65
C GLY A 152 -0.16 8.64 7.24
N VAL A 153 0.28 8.22 6.05
CA VAL A 153 0.04 6.86 5.55
C VAL A 153 1.20 5.91 5.83
N ARG A 154 0.87 4.64 6.07
CA ARG A 154 1.81 3.53 6.20
C ARG A 154 1.34 2.38 5.31
N LEU A 155 2.19 1.97 4.38
CA LEU A 155 1.92 0.86 3.46
C LEU A 155 2.74 -0.36 3.87
N PHE A 156 2.06 -1.49 4.06
CA PHE A 156 2.69 -2.78 4.28
C PHE A 156 2.67 -3.58 2.98
N PRO A 157 3.83 -3.95 2.41
CA PRO A 157 3.88 -4.71 1.17
C PRO A 157 3.44 -6.17 1.38
N PRO A 158 3.17 -6.91 0.30
CA PRO A 158 2.99 -8.37 0.35
C PRO A 158 4.11 -9.07 1.13
N TYR A 159 3.75 -10.14 1.83
CA TYR A 159 4.64 -10.98 2.66
C TYR A 159 5.32 -10.27 3.83
N LYS A 160 5.01 -8.99 4.09
CA LYS A 160 5.38 -8.32 5.34
C LYS A 160 4.22 -8.26 6.31
N GLU A 161 4.45 -8.81 7.49
CA GLU A 161 3.53 -8.75 8.61
C GLU A 161 3.39 -7.33 9.16
N MET A 162 2.19 -7.04 9.67
CA MET A 162 1.93 -5.85 10.47
C MET A 162 2.26 -6.15 11.93
N TYR A 163 3.44 -5.73 12.39
CA TYR A 163 3.84 -5.90 13.78
C TYR A 163 3.47 -4.69 14.64
N GLY A 164 2.89 -4.96 15.81
CA GLY A 164 2.68 -3.95 16.86
C GLY A 164 1.61 -2.91 16.54
N THR A 165 1.58 -1.85 17.34
CA THR A 165 0.80 -0.64 17.04
C THR A 165 1.62 0.23 16.10
N VAL A 166 1.04 0.62 14.97
CA VAL A 166 1.66 1.58 14.08
C VAL A 166 1.51 2.97 14.68
N GLU A 167 2.63 3.65 14.95
CA GLU A 167 2.61 5.00 15.49
C GLU A 167 1.98 5.99 14.49
N GLY A 168 1.19 6.91 15.04
CA GLY A 168 0.58 8.00 14.28
C GLY A 168 1.58 9.06 13.86
N PRO A 169 1.16 10.03 13.04
CA PRO A 169 2.01 11.11 12.59
C PRO A 169 2.25 12.09 13.74
N ALA A 170 3.23 12.98 13.59
CA ALA A 170 3.62 13.94 14.64
C ALA A 170 2.49 14.91 15.02
N ASP A 171 1.49 15.07 14.15
CA ASP A 171 0.30 15.90 14.36
C ASP A 171 -0.75 15.26 15.29
N GLY A 172 -0.54 14.00 15.70
CA GLY A 172 -1.44 13.27 16.58
C GLY A 172 -2.68 12.67 15.90
N SER A 173 -2.76 12.73 14.56
CA SER A 173 -3.82 12.07 13.81
C SER A 173 -3.68 10.53 13.81
N ALA A 174 -4.77 9.82 13.50
CA ALA A 174 -4.68 8.37 13.33
C ALA A 174 -3.97 8.04 12.00
N PRO A 175 -3.01 7.10 12.00
CA PRO A 175 -2.31 6.73 10.77
C PRO A 175 -3.25 5.99 9.81
N GLU A 176 -3.17 6.32 8.53
CA GLU A 176 -3.81 5.54 7.46
C GLU A 176 -2.95 4.32 7.16
N ILE A 177 -3.43 3.12 7.50
CA ILE A 177 -2.63 1.90 7.35
C ILE A 177 -3.23 1.03 6.25
N TYR A 178 -2.44 0.74 5.22
CA TYR A 178 -2.85 -0.19 4.17
C TYR A 178 -1.96 -1.41 4.17
N LYS A 179 -2.58 -2.59 4.09
CA LYS A 179 -1.88 -3.86 3.85
C LYS A 179 -2.16 -4.33 2.43
N PHE A 180 -1.08 -4.49 1.68
CA PHE A 180 -1.09 -5.14 0.38
C PHE A 180 -0.69 -6.60 0.54
N ASN A 181 -1.38 -7.44 -0.21
CA ASN A 181 -1.23 -8.88 -0.23
C ASN A 181 -1.09 -9.35 -1.68
N ALA A 182 -0.21 -10.32 -1.91
CA ALA A 182 -0.19 -11.07 -3.15
C ALA A 182 -1.48 -11.91 -3.27
N THR A 183 -1.84 -12.28 -4.49
CA THR A 183 -3.05 -13.10 -4.74
C THR A 183 -3.06 -14.38 -3.89
N GLU A 184 -1.91 -15.04 -3.72
CA GLU A 184 -1.79 -16.26 -2.92
C GLU A 184 -1.95 -16.00 -1.41
N GLU A 185 -1.50 -14.86 -0.89
CA GLU A 185 -1.76 -14.47 0.51
C GLU A 185 -3.26 -14.28 0.76
N VAL A 186 -3.96 -13.62 -0.16
CA VAL A 186 -5.42 -13.42 -0.04
C VAL A 186 -6.15 -14.75 -0.07
N LYS A 187 -5.78 -15.67 -0.97
CA LYS A 187 -6.36 -17.02 -1.03
C LYS A 187 -6.08 -17.83 0.24
N PHE A 188 -4.86 -17.73 0.77
CA PHE A 188 -4.48 -18.40 2.01
C PHE A 188 -5.27 -17.85 3.20
N GLU A 189 -5.37 -16.53 3.35
CA GLU A 189 -6.14 -15.89 4.42
C GLU A 189 -7.64 -16.23 4.32
N LEU A 190 -8.20 -16.23 3.10
CA LEU A 190 -9.57 -16.67 2.84
C LEU A 190 -9.80 -18.12 3.27
N ALA A 191 -8.88 -19.04 2.94
CA ALA A 191 -8.97 -20.43 3.35
C ALA A 191 -8.90 -20.57 4.88
N ASN A 192 -8.04 -19.79 5.55
CA ASN A 192 -7.95 -19.80 7.02
C ASN A 192 -9.25 -19.34 7.68
N TYR A 193 -9.84 -18.24 7.23
CA TYR A 193 -11.14 -17.80 7.76
C TYR A 193 -12.25 -18.80 7.48
N ARG A 194 -12.29 -19.40 6.29
CA ARG A 194 -13.25 -20.48 5.97
C ARG A 194 -13.14 -21.65 6.93
N ASN A 195 -11.92 -22.11 7.23
CA ASN A 195 -11.70 -23.22 8.16
C ASN A 195 -12.19 -22.94 9.60
N ILE A 196 -12.33 -21.66 9.99
CA ILE A 196 -12.85 -21.28 11.32
C ILE A 196 -14.35 -21.53 11.44
N TYR A 197 -15.15 -21.28 10.40
CA TYR A 197 -16.63 -21.42 10.45
C TYR A 197 -17.18 -22.60 9.63
N GLU A 198 -16.38 -23.15 8.73
CA GLU A 198 -16.65 -24.37 7.95
C GLU A 198 -15.45 -25.33 8.05
N PRO A 199 -15.17 -25.91 9.25
CA PRO A 199 -14.02 -26.77 9.42
C PRO A 199 -14.16 -28.03 8.55
N VAL A 200 -13.11 -28.33 7.78
CA VAL A 200 -13.05 -29.56 6.98
C VAL A 200 -13.07 -30.77 7.92
N VAL A 201 -14.22 -31.44 8.03
CA VAL A 201 -14.32 -32.71 8.75
C VAL A 201 -13.65 -33.79 7.90
N LEU A 202 -12.41 -34.12 8.21
CA LEU A 202 -11.75 -35.30 7.65
C LEU A 202 -12.51 -36.55 8.10
N LYS A 203 -13.41 -37.06 7.26
CA LYS A 203 -14.05 -38.36 7.46
C LYS A 203 -12.96 -39.43 7.47
N ARG A 204 -12.51 -39.83 8.67
CA ARG A 204 -11.66 -41.02 8.83
C ARG A 204 -12.44 -42.20 8.27
N LYS A 205 -11.94 -42.82 7.18
CA LYS A 205 -12.46 -44.11 6.71
C LYS A 205 -12.41 -45.08 7.90
N PRO A 206 -13.51 -45.74 8.28
CA PRO A 206 -13.44 -46.75 9.33
C PRO A 206 -12.47 -47.85 8.86
N ALA A 207 -11.54 -48.21 9.74
CA ALA A 207 -10.63 -49.32 9.50
C ALA A 207 -11.47 -50.57 9.24
N LYS A 208 -11.26 -51.21 8.08
CA LYS A 208 -11.85 -52.53 7.81
C LYS A 208 -11.28 -53.49 8.84
N LYS A 209 -12.16 -54.07 9.67
CA LYS A 209 -11.84 -55.21 10.53
C LYS A 209 -11.62 -56.46 9.68
#